data_AF-A0A9P6CKQ6-F1
#
_entry.id   AF-A0A9P6CKQ6-F1
#
_cell.length_a   1.000
_cell.length_b   1.000
_cell.length_c   1.000
_cell.angle_alpha   90.00
_cell.angle_beta   90.00
_cell.angle_gamma   90.00
#
_symmetry.space_group_name_H-M   'P 1'
#
loop_
_entity.id
_entity.type
_entity.pdbx_description
1 polymer ?
#
loop_
_entity_poly.entity_id
_entity_poly.type
_entity_poly.pdbx_seq_one_letter_code
_entity_poly.pdbx_strand_id
1 'polypeptide(L)'
;MDAESCISVVRKELSKKNVEVEGIDDSTSVLYNEMKEIIRDMSELNDWGNARDMITLSKDLINLALRQPATSGAQLQILGSEVLDVMNKLLIDRQRRSKIASKPARTSNLPQQTFAPTPPTPPAVSTGTDTQVSKEPDPTPDRPQTPQPRSATPSSSSDSGRGSPRGRRRGRGTGRNLPNVGRLTSSNSGTVSSDPQRDPGVSDAVWQQLNDAKRAAEEAERKTANEIHRLKRAAEERKAKEAQEKKALEDLEKAAAAEKEAQRRAELLRQRELARLKAHAERVAREQAEAALLAKEKAERERRAQEERAQQKLRELGVCPAGFRWQNMGSYYLCGGGSHTVTTASLGL
;
A
#
# COMPACT_ATOMS: atom_id res chain seq x y z
N MET A 1 23.14 9.31 -3.10
CA MET A 1 23.52 8.13 -2.30
C MET A 1 23.21 6.92 -3.14
N ASP A 2 24.27 6.24 -3.52
CA ASP A 2 24.36 5.02 -4.33
C ASP A 2 23.81 3.78 -3.60
N ALA A 3 23.58 2.70 -4.35
CA ALA A 3 22.98 1.48 -3.80
C ALA A 3 23.91 0.73 -2.82
N GLU A 4 25.22 0.85 -2.97
CA GLU A 4 26.20 0.16 -2.12
C GLU A 4 26.28 0.83 -0.74
N SER A 5 26.27 2.16 -0.71
CA SER A 5 26.05 2.98 0.49
C SER A 5 24.72 2.63 1.16
N CYS A 6 23.63 2.41 0.40
CA CYS A 6 22.33 2.02 0.96
C CYS A 6 22.40 0.65 1.68
N ILE A 7 23.02 -0.36 1.06
CA ILE A 7 23.22 -1.68 1.70
C ILE A 7 24.14 -1.56 2.92
N SER A 8 25.16 -0.70 2.88
CA SER A 8 26.03 -0.46 4.04
C SER A 8 25.30 0.13 5.25
N VAL A 9 24.25 0.94 5.03
CA VAL A 9 23.34 1.41 6.10
C VAL A 9 22.55 0.24 6.68
N VAL A 10 21.99 -0.64 5.84
CA VAL A 10 21.25 -1.82 6.33
C VAL A 10 22.15 -2.70 7.21
N ARG A 11 23.32 -3.09 6.70
CA ARG A 11 24.36 -3.81 7.45
C ARG A 11 24.68 -3.17 8.80
N LYS A 12 24.88 -1.85 8.82
CA LYS A 12 25.24 -1.09 10.03
C LYS A 12 24.09 -0.96 11.04
N GLU A 13 22.83 -1.11 10.63
CA GLU A 13 21.70 -1.21 11.56
C GLU A 13 21.47 -2.64 12.06
N LEU A 14 21.67 -3.67 11.21
CA LEU A 14 21.55 -5.08 11.60
C LEU A 14 22.61 -5.49 12.64
N SER A 15 23.88 -5.08 12.45
CA SER A 15 24.96 -5.44 13.37
C SER A 15 24.80 -4.87 14.79
N LYS A 16 24.11 -3.73 14.96
CA LYS A 16 23.74 -3.18 16.29
C LYS A 16 22.79 -4.10 17.10
N LYS A 17 22.23 -5.13 16.46
CA LYS A 17 21.29 -6.08 17.04
C LYS A 17 21.75 -7.54 16.90
N ASN A 18 23.00 -7.76 16.52
CA ASN A 18 23.56 -9.10 16.27
C ASN A 18 22.69 -9.92 15.29
N VAL A 19 22.15 -9.23 14.28
CA VAL A 19 21.44 -9.85 13.15
C VAL A 19 22.42 -10.04 11.99
N GLU A 20 22.53 -11.26 11.51
CA GLU A 20 23.41 -11.70 10.42
C GLU A 20 22.57 -12.13 9.20
N VAL A 21 23.10 -11.85 8.01
CA VAL A 21 22.50 -12.22 6.72
C VAL A 21 23.60 -12.80 5.85
N GLU A 22 23.47 -14.07 5.48
CA GLU A 22 24.45 -14.73 4.61
C GLU A 22 24.50 -14.05 3.23
N GLY A 23 25.70 -13.72 2.76
CA GLY A 23 25.91 -13.14 1.43
C GLY A 23 25.53 -11.65 1.27
N ILE A 24 25.31 -10.89 2.34
CA ILE A 24 25.08 -9.42 2.30
C ILE A 24 26.37 -8.60 2.13
N ASP A 25 27.54 -9.22 2.29
CA ASP A 25 28.86 -8.58 2.26
C ASP A 25 29.69 -8.90 1.01
N ASP A 26 29.33 -9.96 0.29
CA ASP A 26 29.92 -10.31 -1.00
C ASP A 26 29.24 -9.53 -2.14
N SER A 27 30.00 -8.67 -2.83
CA SER A 27 29.50 -7.88 -3.95
C SER A 27 29.19 -8.69 -5.22
N THR A 28 29.67 -9.93 -5.29
CA THR A 28 29.40 -10.90 -6.38
C THR A 28 28.19 -11.79 -6.09
N SER A 29 27.71 -11.82 -4.84
CA SER A 29 26.52 -12.56 -4.41
C SER A 29 25.27 -12.19 -5.20
N VAL A 30 24.43 -13.19 -5.49
CA VAL A 30 23.11 -12.98 -6.10
C VAL A 30 22.25 -12.08 -5.21
N LEU A 31 22.28 -12.29 -3.89
CA LEU A 31 21.55 -11.47 -2.92
C LEU A 31 21.94 -9.99 -3.03
N TYR A 32 23.24 -9.68 -2.98
CA TYR A 32 23.72 -8.30 -3.02
C TYR A 32 23.34 -7.59 -4.32
N ASN A 33 23.36 -8.31 -5.45
CA ASN A 33 22.99 -7.76 -6.74
C ASN A 33 21.47 -7.59 -6.90
N GLU A 34 20.64 -8.51 -6.40
CA GLU A 34 19.19 -8.28 -6.37
C GLU A 34 18.78 -7.15 -5.40
N MET A 35 19.44 -7.02 -4.25
CA MET A 35 19.27 -5.87 -3.35
C MET A 35 19.61 -4.55 -4.05
N LYS A 36 20.71 -4.49 -4.83
CA LYS A 36 21.09 -3.33 -5.66
C LYS A 36 20.01 -2.97 -6.68
N GLU A 37 19.49 -3.95 -7.42
CA GLU A 37 18.44 -3.73 -8.42
C GLU A 37 17.15 -3.20 -7.76
N ILE A 38 16.70 -3.80 -6.65
CA ILE A 38 15.50 -3.34 -5.92
C ILE A 38 15.70 -1.92 -5.36
N ILE A 39 16.92 -1.55 -4.93
CA ILE A 39 17.24 -0.19 -4.48
C ILE A 39 17.24 0.81 -5.65
N ARG A 40 17.69 0.41 -6.85
CA ARG A 40 17.58 1.27 -8.04
C ARG A 40 16.11 1.47 -8.42
N ASP A 41 15.32 0.40 -8.48
CA ASP A 41 13.89 0.45 -8.79
C ASP A 41 13.09 1.27 -7.74
N MET A 42 13.50 1.29 -6.47
CA MET A 42 12.96 2.20 -5.46
C MET A 42 13.40 3.66 -5.66
N SER A 43 14.60 3.90 -6.20
CA SER A 43 15.14 5.25 -6.42
C SER A 43 14.48 6.02 -7.58
N GLU A 44 13.79 5.31 -8.48
CA GLU A 44 12.95 5.91 -9.53
C GLU A 44 11.62 6.50 -8.99
N LEU A 45 11.32 6.34 -7.70
CA LEU A 45 10.06 6.76 -7.10
C LEU A 45 10.15 8.15 -6.45
N ASN A 46 9.17 9.02 -6.78
CA ASN A 46 9.09 10.40 -6.30
C ASN A 46 9.00 10.55 -4.76
N ASP A 47 8.70 9.49 -4.00
CA ASP A 47 8.65 9.48 -2.53
C ASP A 47 9.84 8.77 -1.85
N TRP A 48 10.93 8.52 -2.59
CA TRP A 48 12.12 7.82 -2.10
C TRP A 48 12.84 8.56 -0.96
N GLY A 49 12.88 7.94 0.23
CA GLY A 49 13.52 8.45 1.43
C GLY A 49 14.95 7.95 1.67
N ASN A 50 15.49 7.13 0.77
CA ASN A 50 16.87 6.65 0.73
C ASN A 50 17.34 6.09 2.10
N ALA A 51 18.23 6.77 2.84
CA ALA A 51 18.66 6.34 4.17
C ALA A 51 17.49 6.12 5.17
N ARG A 52 16.38 6.88 5.07
CA ARG A 52 15.18 6.67 5.90
C ARG A 52 14.49 5.34 5.59
N ASP A 53 14.45 4.95 4.31
CA ASP A 53 13.89 3.68 3.88
C ASP A 53 14.82 2.52 4.28
N MET A 54 16.14 2.67 4.20
CA MET A 54 17.09 1.65 4.71
C MET A 54 17.02 1.47 6.24
N ILE A 55 16.77 2.54 7.00
CA ILE A 55 16.50 2.50 8.45
C ILE A 55 15.10 1.93 8.77
N THR A 56 14.18 1.90 7.80
CA THR A 56 12.85 1.28 7.95
C THR A 56 12.94 -0.21 7.64
N LEU A 57 13.55 -0.56 6.50
CA LEU A 57 13.89 -1.91 6.09
C LEU A 57 14.64 -2.68 7.18
N SER A 58 15.74 -2.12 7.71
CA SER A 58 16.52 -2.80 8.77
C SER A 58 15.71 -3.08 10.04
N LYS A 59 14.78 -2.21 10.43
CA LYS A 59 13.85 -2.47 11.54
C LYS A 59 12.90 -3.61 11.24
N ASP A 60 12.35 -3.67 10.03
CA ASP A 60 11.45 -4.75 9.62
C ASP A 60 12.18 -6.10 9.53
N LEU A 61 13.45 -6.11 9.10
CA LEU A 61 14.33 -7.29 9.17
C LEU A 61 14.64 -7.71 10.61
N ILE A 62 15.03 -6.78 11.49
CA ILE A 62 15.24 -7.06 12.92
C ILE A 62 13.95 -7.61 13.57
N ASN A 63 12.78 -7.06 13.22
CA ASN A 63 11.48 -7.54 13.68
C ASN A 63 11.10 -8.92 13.13
N LEU A 64 11.64 -9.33 11.98
CA LEU A 64 11.47 -10.65 11.39
C LEU A 64 12.37 -11.67 12.11
N ALA A 65 13.67 -11.36 12.25
CA ALA A 65 14.63 -12.13 13.04
C ALA A 65 14.12 -12.42 14.47
N LEU A 66 13.63 -11.39 15.18
CA LEU A 66 13.09 -11.52 16.54
C LEU A 66 11.79 -12.34 16.65
N ARG A 67 11.21 -12.81 15.54
CA ARG A 67 10.03 -13.68 15.49
C ARG A 67 10.35 -15.12 15.11
N GLN A 68 11.54 -15.38 14.57
CA GLN A 68 12.00 -16.75 14.32
C GLN A 68 12.41 -17.40 15.65
N PRO A 69 12.25 -18.73 15.80
CA PRO A 69 12.79 -19.44 16.95
C PRO A 69 14.32 -19.37 16.91
N ALA A 70 14.94 -18.83 17.97
CA ALA A 70 16.38 -18.60 17.98
C ALA A 70 17.16 -19.92 17.90
N THR A 71 17.90 -20.10 16.80
CA THR A 71 18.94 -21.14 16.69
C THR A 71 19.96 -20.94 17.83
N SER A 72 20.42 -22.04 18.41
CA SER A 72 21.14 -22.03 19.69
C SER A 72 22.48 -21.28 19.65
N GLY A 73 22.51 -20.00 20.06
CA GLY A 73 23.77 -19.25 20.17
C GLY A 73 23.70 -17.73 20.13
N ALA A 74 22.63 -17.08 20.62
CA ALA A 74 22.48 -15.61 20.74
C ALA A 74 22.54 -14.76 19.45
N GLN A 75 22.92 -15.35 18.30
CA GLN A 75 23.01 -14.70 17.00
C GLN A 75 21.71 -14.94 16.22
N LEU A 76 21.13 -13.87 15.68
CA LEU A 76 19.89 -13.93 14.91
C LEU A 76 20.23 -13.98 13.41
N GLN A 77 19.82 -15.04 12.73
CA GLN A 77 20.06 -15.17 11.28
C GLN A 77 18.77 -14.90 10.50
N ILE A 78 18.90 -14.39 9.27
CA ILE A 78 17.81 -14.22 8.31
C ILE A 78 18.28 -14.76 6.96
N LEU A 79 17.44 -15.53 6.26
CA LEU A 79 17.78 -16.04 4.94
C LEU A 79 17.72 -14.90 3.90
N GLY A 80 18.63 -14.91 2.92
CA GLY A 80 18.66 -13.89 1.85
C GLY A 80 17.32 -13.72 1.12
N SER A 81 16.57 -14.80 0.93
CA SER A 81 15.21 -14.76 0.35
C SER A 81 14.23 -13.93 1.18
N GLU A 82 14.29 -14.00 2.51
CA GLU A 82 13.40 -13.23 3.40
C GLU A 82 13.75 -11.74 3.37
N VAL A 83 15.04 -11.41 3.21
CA VAL A 83 15.50 -10.02 3.01
C VAL A 83 14.91 -9.46 1.70
N LEU A 84 14.99 -10.24 0.63
CA LEU A 84 14.45 -9.88 -0.68
C LEU A 84 12.92 -9.75 -0.67
N ASP A 85 12.19 -10.63 0.05
CA ASP A 85 10.74 -10.52 0.22
C ASP A 85 10.33 -9.23 0.94
N VAL A 86 11.03 -8.85 2.00
CA VAL A 86 10.77 -7.60 2.74
C VAL A 86 11.08 -6.37 1.87
N MET A 87 12.18 -6.41 1.09
CA MET A 87 12.52 -5.34 0.15
C MET A 87 11.52 -5.20 -1.00
N ASN A 88 11.10 -6.31 -1.61
CA ASN A 88 10.07 -6.31 -2.65
C ASN A 88 8.72 -5.81 -2.11
N LYS A 89 8.34 -6.19 -0.89
CA LYS A 89 7.15 -5.69 -0.20
C LYS A 89 7.20 -4.17 0.03
N LEU A 90 8.37 -3.64 0.43
CA LEU A 90 8.58 -2.19 0.59
C LEU A 90 8.46 -1.45 -0.75
N LEU A 91 9.08 -1.98 -1.83
CA LEU A 91 8.96 -1.44 -3.19
C LEU A 91 7.50 -1.45 -3.67
N ILE A 92 6.75 -2.54 -3.47
CA ILE A 92 5.33 -2.66 -3.87
C ILE A 92 4.45 -1.65 -3.13
N ASP A 93 4.70 -1.41 -1.83
CA ASP A 93 3.97 -0.44 -1.03
C ASP A 93 4.29 1.02 -1.43
N ARG A 94 5.56 1.33 -1.72
CA ARG A 94 5.98 2.60 -2.33
C ARG A 94 5.34 2.81 -3.71
N GLN A 95 5.42 1.83 -4.60
CA GLN A 95 4.76 1.84 -5.91
C GLN A 95 3.23 1.90 -5.84
N ARG A 96 2.61 1.56 -4.70
CA ARG A 96 1.18 1.75 -4.46
C ARG A 96 0.88 3.18 -4.04
N ARG A 97 1.69 3.76 -3.14
CA ARG A 97 1.61 5.17 -2.74
C ARG A 97 1.79 6.10 -3.94
N SER A 98 2.82 5.91 -4.76
CA SER A 98 3.11 6.81 -5.89
C SER A 98 2.01 6.84 -6.97
N LYS A 99 1.24 5.74 -7.12
CA LYS A 99 0.08 5.66 -8.04
C LYS A 99 -1.19 6.30 -7.46
N ILE A 100 -1.27 6.48 -6.15
CA ILE A 100 -2.34 7.25 -5.51
C ILE A 100 -1.89 8.71 -5.54
N ALA A 101 -2.39 9.48 -6.51
CA ALA A 101 -2.11 10.90 -6.62
C ALA A 101 -2.31 11.57 -5.25
N SER A 102 -1.21 12.07 -4.67
CA SER A 102 -1.22 12.63 -3.32
C SER A 102 -2.17 13.82 -3.33
N LYS A 103 -3.31 13.67 -2.63
CA LYS A 103 -4.31 14.74 -2.53
C LYS A 103 -3.59 15.96 -1.99
N PRO A 104 -3.62 17.13 -2.67
CA PRO A 104 -2.97 18.32 -2.15
C PRO A 104 -3.50 18.53 -0.73
N ALA A 105 -2.57 18.61 0.22
CA ALA A 105 -2.93 18.65 1.64
C ALA A 105 -3.92 19.81 1.82
N ARG A 106 -5.15 19.48 2.24
CA ARG A 106 -6.15 20.51 2.53
C ARG A 106 -5.52 21.43 3.56
N THR A 107 -5.26 22.67 3.17
CA THR A 107 -4.83 23.74 4.07
C THR A 107 -5.98 24.00 5.03
N SER A 108 -6.04 23.21 6.10
CA SER A 108 -6.82 23.56 7.27
C SER A 108 -6.29 24.89 7.75
N ASN A 109 -7.12 25.93 7.66
CA ASN A 109 -6.84 27.23 8.26
C ASN A 109 -6.82 27.07 9.78
N LEU A 110 -5.71 26.55 10.30
CA LEU A 110 -5.34 26.74 11.69
C LEU A 110 -5.17 28.25 11.91
N PRO A 111 -5.60 28.79 13.06
CA PRO A 111 -5.31 30.18 13.39
C PRO A 111 -3.79 30.35 13.41
N GLN A 112 -3.26 31.13 12.47
CA GLN A 112 -1.84 31.43 12.39
C GLN A 112 -1.43 32.18 13.65
N GLN A 113 -0.55 31.59 14.45
CA GLN A 113 -0.11 32.18 15.71
C GLN A 113 0.64 33.47 15.42
N THR A 114 0.00 34.61 15.68
CA THR A 114 0.64 35.92 15.61
C THR A 114 1.77 35.98 16.62
N PHE A 115 2.97 36.35 16.16
CA PHE A 115 4.09 36.62 17.05
C PHE A 115 3.69 37.74 18.02
N ALA A 116 3.75 37.45 19.32
CA ALA A 116 3.64 38.49 20.33
C ALA A 116 4.85 39.44 20.20
N PRO A 117 4.67 40.77 20.36
CA PRO A 117 5.80 41.68 20.41
C PRO A 117 6.73 41.32 21.58
N THR A 118 8.03 41.45 21.36
CA THR A 118 9.06 41.11 22.35
C THR A 118 8.88 41.92 23.64
N PRO A 119 8.86 41.28 24.82
CA PRO A 119 8.87 42.02 26.08
C PRO A 119 10.20 42.78 26.24
N PRO A 120 10.21 43.98 26.84
CA PRO A 120 11.42 44.75 27.06
C PRO A 120 12.35 44.06 28.07
N THR A 121 13.65 44.22 27.87
CA THR A 121 14.70 43.62 28.71
C THR A 121 14.62 44.13 30.16
N PRO A 122 14.59 43.25 31.18
CA PRO A 122 14.67 43.68 32.58
C PRO A 122 16.06 44.25 32.90
N PRO A 123 16.18 45.25 33.80
CA PRO A 123 17.46 45.82 34.20
C PRO A 123 18.27 44.83 35.03
N ALA A 124 19.59 44.82 34.84
CA ALA A 124 20.50 44.02 35.65
C ALA A 124 20.73 44.67 37.02
N VAL A 125 20.53 43.89 38.09
CA VAL A 125 20.93 44.24 39.46
C VAL A 125 21.88 43.15 39.96
N SER A 126 23.05 43.55 40.47
CA SER A 126 24.08 42.63 40.96
C SER A 126 24.42 42.95 42.40
N THR A 127 24.15 42.01 43.30
CA THR A 127 24.64 41.98 44.70
C THR A 127 24.59 40.52 45.15
N GLY A 128 25.54 40.08 45.97
CA GLY A 128 25.59 38.68 46.44
C GLY A 128 26.28 38.56 47.81
N THR A 129 26.34 37.33 48.33
CA THR A 129 26.98 36.92 49.61
C THR A 129 26.37 37.55 50.89
N ASP A 130 26.23 36.87 52.03
CA ASP A 130 26.35 35.44 52.38
C ASP A 130 25.69 35.17 53.76
N THR A 131 25.64 33.91 54.21
CA THR A 131 25.58 33.45 55.62
C THR A 131 24.29 33.59 56.47
N GLN A 132 23.62 32.43 56.62
CA GLN A 132 23.31 31.74 57.90
C GLN A 132 22.00 31.91 58.72
N VAL A 133 21.65 30.73 59.28
CA VAL A 133 20.89 30.42 60.52
C VAL A 133 19.37 30.62 60.56
N SER A 134 18.67 29.48 60.65
CA SER A 134 17.30 29.36 61.17
C SER A 134 17.32 29.03 62.67
N LYS A 135 16.29 29.46 63.41
CA LYS A 135 15.96 28.87 64.72
C LYS A 135 14.46 28.99 65.03
N GLU A 136 13.87 27.85 65.39
CA GLU A 136 12.52 27.65 65.95
C GLU A 136 12.41 28.19 67.41
N PRO A 137 11.21 28.36 68.04
CA PRO A 137 10.09 27.39 67.99
C PRO A 137 8.62 27.91 68.05
N ASP A 138 7.70 26.94 67.98
CA ASP A 138 6.27 26.91 68.39
C ASP A 138 6.04 27.31 69.88
N PRO A 139 4.79 27.48 70.44
CA PRO A 139 3.54 26.78 70.06
C PRO A 139 2.19 27.57 70.01
N THR A 140 1.19 26.83 69.52
CA THR A 140 -0.30 26.91 69.63
C THR A 140 -0.86 27.17 71.08
N PRO A 141 -2.15 27.56 71.35
CA PRO A 141 -3.36 26.94 70.76
C PRO A 141 -4.77 27.63 70.73
N ASP A 142 -5.68 26.98 69.98
CA ASP A 142 -7.15 26.73 70.12
C ASP A 142 -8.31 27.81 70.17
N ARG A 143 -9.29 27.56 69.28
CA ARG A 143 -10.79 27.57 69.47
C ARG A 143 -11.64 28.90 69.55
N PRO A 144 -13.02 28.88 69.51
CA PRO A 144 -13.69 29.34 68.28
C PRO A 144 -15.02 30.19 68.35
N GLN A 145 -15.41 30.71 67.19
CA GLN A 145 -16.79 30.80 66.60
C GLN A 145 -17.94 31.69 67.17
N THR A 146 -18.41 32.62 66.30
CA THR A 146 -19.83 33.10 66.07
C THR A 146 -20.52 33.99 67.14
N PRO A 147 -21.62 34.75 66.84
CA PRO A 147 -22.60 34.61 65.74
C PRO A 147 -22.97 35.88 64.89
N GLN A 148 -24.03 35.71 64.08
CA GLN A 148 -24.54 36.52 62.93
C GLN A 148 -25.66 37.53 63.35
N PRO A 149 -26.19 38.47 62.50
CA PRO A 149 -27.23 38.10 61.47
C PRO A 149 -27.54 39.05 60.24
N ARG A 150 -27.98 38.45 59.11
CA ARG A 150 -28.93 38.96 58.04
C ARG A 150 -28.46 40.17 57.17
N SER A 151 -28.98 40.48 55.95
CA SER A 151 -30.27 40.18 55.28
C SER A 151 -30.22 40.14 53.72
N ALA A 152 -31.31 39.60 53.11
CA ALA A 152 -31.89 39.91 51.76
C ALA A 152 -31.37 39.27 50.44
N THR A 153 -32.31 39.12 49.50
CA THR A 153 -32.35 38.50 48.14
C THR A 153 -33.47 39.23 47.33
N PRO A 154 -33.66 39.17 45.97
CA PRO A 154 -33.88 37.93 45.17
C PRO A 154 -33.56 37.91 43.64
N SER A 155 -33.71 36.71 43.04
CA SER A 155 -34.01 36.40 41.59
C SER A 155 -33.06 36.91 40.48
N SER A 156 -32.65 36.13 39.46
CA SER A 156 -32.95 34.74 38.99
C SER A 156 -31.86 34.34 37.93
N SER A 157 -31.88 33.32 37.04
CA SER A 157 -32.92 32.42 36.49
C SER A 157 -32.33 31.13 35.83
N SER A 158 -33.12 30.48 34.96
CA SER A 158 -32.90 29.42 33.95
C SER A 158 -31.69 29.53 33.00
N ASP A 159 -31.26 28.49 32.23
CA ASP A 159 -31.47 27.03 32.25
C ASP A 159 -30.49 26.35 31.25
N SER A 160 -30.41 25.02 31.31
CA SER A 160 -30.07 24.02 30.28
C SER A 160 -30.62 24.33 28.86
N GLY A 161 -30.32 23.60 27.79
CA GLY A 161 -29.51 22.39 27.62
C GLY A 161 -29.56 21.94 26.15
N ARG A 162 -28.41 21.54 25.58
CA ARG A 162 -28.27 21.27 24.14
C ARG A 162 -28.92 19.94 23.73
N GLY A 163 -29.50 19.84 22.52
CA GLY A 163 -30.16 18.62 22.07
C GLY A 163 -29.84 18.16 20.63
N SER A 164 -30.46 17.03 20.28
CA SER A 164 -30.67 16.51 18.89
C SER A 164 -29.47 15.77 18.22
N PRO A 165 -29.68 14.96 17.15
CA PRO A 165 -30.37 13.65 17.27
C PRO A 165 -29.73 12.51 16.41
N ARG A 166 -30.14 11.25 16.61
CA ARG A 166 -30.09 10.20 15.55
C ARG A 166 -30.87 8.90 15.88
N GLY A 167 -31.35 8.22 14.82
CA GLY A 167 -31.49 6.75 14.80
C GLY A 167 -32.87 6.12 14.99
N ARG A 168 -33.70 6.06 13.93
CA ARG A 168 -34.81 5.08 13.82
C ARG A 168 -34.39 3.85 13.01
N ARG A 169 -34.74 2.65 13.47
CA ARG A 169 -34.99 1.47 12.61
C ARG A 169 -36.27 0.75 13.07
N ARG A 170 -36.91 0.02 12.16
CA ARG A 170 -38.18 -0.71 12.39
C ARG A 170 -37.92 -2.14 12.85
N GLY A 171 -38.76 -2.65 13.74
CA GLY A 171 -39.01 -4.08 13.97
C GLY A 171 -40.53 -4.32 13.97
N ARG A 172 -40.99 -5.48 13.46
CA ARG A 172 -42.42 -5.82 13.31
C ARG A 172 -42.70 -7.13 14.05
N GLY A 173 -43.59 -7.10 15.03
CA GLY A 173 -44.05 -8.29 15.77
C GLY A 173 -45.56 -8.24 15.97
N THR A 174 -46.22 -9.38 15.85
CA THR A 174 -47.68 -9.52 16.02
C THR A 174 -47.97 -10.36 17.27
N GLY A 175 -48.98 -9.99 18.05
CA GLY A 175 -49.41 -10.72 19.24
C GLY A 175 -50.77 -10.24 19.73
N ARG A 176 -51.64 -11.16 20.14
CA ARG A 176 -52.96 -10.87 20.71
C ARG A 176 -52.87 -10.76 22.24
N ASN A 177 -53.62 -9.85 22.86
CA ASN A 177 -54.78 -10.19 23.71
C ASN A 177 -55.35 -8.97 24.48
N LEU A 178 -56.66 -9.00 24.72
CA LEU A 178 -57.36 -8.33 25.83
C LEU A 178 -57.52 -9.38 26.98
N PRO A 179 -57.67 -8.99 28.26
CA PRO A 179 -58.78 -8.19 28.82
C PRO A 179 -58.31 -6.86 29.44
N ASN A 180 -59.10 -5.78 29.55
CA ASN A 180 -60.46 -5.58 30.11
C ASN A 180 -60.59 -5.79 31.63
N VAL A 181 -60.28 -4.74 32.41
CA VAL A 181 -61.14 -4.20 33.48
C VAL A 181 -60.89 -2.68 33.58
N GLY A 182 -61.79 -1.90 34.20
CA GLY A 182 -61.49 -0.50 34.61
C GLY A 182 -62.30 0.63 33.97
N ARG A 183 -63.62 0.45 33.77
CA ARG A 183 -64.51 1.56 33.34
C ARG A 183 -65.06 2.32 34.56
N LEU A 184 -64.67 3.59 34.69
CA LEU A 184 -65.44 4.63 35.38
C LEU A 184 -65.76 5.71 34.33
N THR A 185 -66.96 5.84 33.80
CA THR A 185 -68.12 6.51 34.45
C THR A 185 -67.82 7.93 34.91
N SER A 186 -67.50 8.83 33.97
CA SER A 186 -67.77 10.25 34.12
C SER A 186 -68.82 10.66 33.08
N SER A 187 -70.06 10.82 33.53
CA SER A 187 -71.21 11.17 32.69
C SER A 187 -71.35 12.68 32.59
N ASN A 188 -71.01 13.26 31.44
CA ASN A 188 -71.41 14.63 31.11
C ASN A 188 -72.42 14.59 29.95
N SER A 189 -73.71 14.46 30.29
CA SER A 189 -74.83 14.36 29.34
C SER A 189 -75.17 15.71 28.73
N GLY A 190 -74.23 16.26 27.95
CA GLY A 190 -74.34 17.55 27.26
C GLY A 190 -74.70 17.41 25.78
N THR A 191 -75.77 16.66 25.45
CA THR A 191 -76.29 16.57 24.07
C THR A 191 -77.02 17.84 23.66
N VAL A 192 -76.27 18.94 23.52
CA VAL A 192 -76.70 20.08 22.72
C VAL A 192 -76.71 19.63 21.27
N SER A 193 -77.89 19.44 20.70
CA SER A 193 -78.05 19.16 19.26
C SER A 193 -77.81 20.43 18.46
N SER A 194 -76.54 20.85 18.37
CA SER A 194 -76.08 21.90 17.48
C SER A 194 -76.05 21.39 16.04
N ASP A 195 -77.24 21.24 15.46
CA ASP A 195 -77.44 21.26 14.00
C ASP A 195 -76.75 22.54 13.49
N PRO A 196 -75.77 22.48 12.58
CA PRO A 196 -74.95 23.63 12.22
C PRO A 196 -75.84 24.74 11.65
N GLN A 197 -75.82 25.90 12.31
CA GLN A 197 -76.84 26.95 12.24
C GLN A 197 -77.37 27.19 10.82
N ARG A 198 -78.61 26.74 10.57
CA ARG A 198 -79.30 26.84 9.29
C ARG A 198 -79.78 28.26 9.03
N ASP A 199 -79.52 28.78 7.83
CA ASP A 199 -80.05 30.07 7.40
C ASP A 199 -81.59 30.03 7.24
N PRO A 200 -82.34 31.01 7.80
CA PRO A 200 -83.78 31.07 7.64
C PRO A 200 -84.19 31.25 6.17
N GLY A 201 -84.88 30.26 5.60
CA GLY A 201 -85.45 30.31 4.25
C GLY A 201 -85.10 29.15 3.32
N VAL A 202 -84.12 28.29 3.68
CA VAL A 202 -83.77 27.10 2.90
C VAL A 202 -84.61 25.89 3.36
N SER A 203 -85.23 25.18 2.42
CA SER A 203 -86.01 23.97 2.72
C SER A 203 -85.11 22.73 2.93
N ASP A 204 -85.58 21.77 3.73
CA ASP A 204 -84.81 20.56 4.07
C ASP A 204 -84.35 19.76 2.85
N ALA A 205 -85.17 19.67 1.81
CA ALA A 205 -84.81 18.98 0.57
C ALA A 205 -83.60 19.63 -0.13
N VAL A 206 -83.54 20.96 -0.18
CA VAL A 206 -82.42 21.70 -0.77
C VAL A 206 -81.15 21.57 0.09
N TRP A 207 -81.30 21.59 1.41
CA TRP A 207 -80.17 21.39 2.34
C TRP A 207 -79.58 19.98 2.26
N GLN A 208 -80.43 18.94 2.17
CA GLN A 208 -80.02 17.56 1.95
C GLN A 208 -79.31 17.41 0.60
N GLN A 209 -79.90 17.90 -0.49
CA GLN A 209 -79.32 17.87 -1.84
C GLN A 209 -77.94 18.54 -1.89
N LEU A 210 -77.77 19.69 -1.20
CA LEU A 210 -76.49 20.38 -1.11
C LEU A 210 -75.42 19.56 -0.37
N ASN A 211 -75.78 18.88 0.72
CA ASN A 211 -74.83 18.08 1.50
C ASN A 211 -74.48 16.75 0.82
N ASP A 212 -75.43 16.15 0.09
CA ASP A 212 -75.14 15.00 -0.78
C ASP A 212 -74.25 15.39 -1.96
N ALA A 213 -74.46 16.57 -2.56
CA ALA A 213 -73.57 17.11 -3.60
C ALA A 213 -72.14 17.38 -3.08
N LYS A 214 -71.99 17.95 -1.87
CA LYS A 214 -70.68 18.10 -1.21
C LYS A 214 -69.99 16.74 -1.01
N ARG A 215 -70.69 15.74 -0.49
CA ARG A 215 -70.15 14.39 -0.27
C ARG A 215 -69.75 13.70 -1.57
N ALA A 216 -70.53 13.89 -2.64
CA ALA A 216 -70.20 13.38 -3.96
C ALA A 216 -68.97 14.08 -4.57
N ALA A 217 -68.83 15.40 -4.39
CA ALA A 217 -67.65 16.16 -4.82
C ALA A 217 -66.39 15.75 -4.04
N GLU A 218 -66.47 15.62 -2.72
CA GLU A 218 -65.37 15.12 -1.87
C GLU A 218 -64.95 13.70 -2.27
N GLU A 219 -65.91 12.81 -2.56
CA GLU A 219 -65.58 11.46 -3.02
C GLU A 219 -64.94 11.46 -4.42
N ALA A 220 -65.36 12.35 -5.32
CA ALA A 220 -64.74 12.53 -6.64
C ALA A 220 -63.31 13.06 -6.53
N GLU A 221 -63.07 14.09 -5.70
CA GLU A 221 -61.73 14.62 -5.43
C GLU A 221 -60.83 13.55 -4.77
N ARG A 222 -61.36 12.80 -3.80
CA ARG A 222 -60.65 11.67 -3.18
C ARG A 222 -60.30 10.59 -4.20
N LYS A 223 -61.14 10.34 -5.21
CA LYS A 223 -60.86 9.41 -6.32
C LYS A 223 -59.76 9.93 -7.23
N THR A 224 -59.82 11.20 -7.67
CA THR A 224 -58.78 11.79 -8.53
C THR A 224 -57.44 11.93 -7.81
N ALA A 225 -57.42 12.34 -6.54
CA ALA A 225 -56.21 12.41 -5.72
C ALA A 225 -55.53 11.04 -5.55
N ASN A 226 -56.32 9.99 -5.28
CA ASN A 226 -55.82 8.61 -5.20
C ASN A 226 -55.24 8.14 -6.55
N GLU A 227 -55.90 8.47 -7.67
CA GLU A 227 -55.41 8.12 -9.00
C GLU A 227 -54.13 8.86 -9.38
N ILE A 228 -54.05 10.16 -9.12
CA ILE A 228 -52.83 10.97 -9.30
C ILE A 228 -51.68 10.38 -8.48
N HIS A 229 -51.93 10.00 -7.21
CA HIS A 229 -50.92 9.35 -6.38
C HIS A 229 -50.50 7.97 -6.93
N ARG A 230 -51.44 7.16 -7.43
CA ARG A 230 -51.17 5.86 -8.09
C ARG A 230 -50.27 6.04 -9.32
N LEU A 231 -50.63 6.95 -10.22
CA LEU A 231 -49.88 7.26 -11.43
C LEU A 231 -48.50 7.82 -11.13
N LYS A 232 -48.37 8.69 -10.11
CA LYS A 232 -47.09 9.26 -9.67
C LYS A 232 -46.15 8.17 -9.12
N ARG A 233 -46.65 7.27 -8.26
CA ARG A 233 -45.88 6.12 -7.76
C ARG A 233 -45.42 5.20 -8.90
N ALA A 234 -46.29 4.91 -9.87
CA ALA A 234 -45.94 4.10 -11.04
C ALA A 234 -44.89 4.78 -11.95
N ALA A 235 -44.93 6.11 -12.07
CA ALA A 235 -43.91 6.88 -12.81
C ALA A 235 -42.55 6.91 -12.08
N GLU A 236 -42.55 7.02 -10.75
CA GLU A 236 -41.34 6.91 -9.92
C GLU A 236 -40.73 5.50 -9.98
N GLU A 237 -41.56 4.45 -9.93
CA GLU A 237 -41.13 3.05 -10.05
C GLU A 237 -40.56 2.72 -11.44
N ARG A 238 -41.08 3.32 -12.53
CA ARG A 238 -40.48 3.20 -13.88
C ARG A 238 -39.12 3.89 -13.95
N LYS A 239 -39.02 5.16 -13.52
CA LYS A 239 -37.75 5.90 -13.48
C LYS A 239 -36.69 5.20 -12.62
N ALA A 240 -37.09 4.54 -11.54
CA ALA A 240 -36.18 3.76 -10.71
C ALA A 240 -35.63 2.52 -11.44
N LYS A 241 -36.45 1.83 -12.25
CA LYS A 241 -36.01 0.71 -13.09
C LYS A 241 -35.10 1.19 -14.22
N GLU A 242 -35.51 2.21 -14.98
CA GLU A 242 -34.71 2.83 -16.03
C GLU A 242 -33.31 3.25 -15.53
N ALA A 243 -33.23 3.82 -14.32
CA ALA A 243 -31.97 4.18 -13.68
C ALA A 243 -31.15 2.97 -13.22
N GLN A 244 -31.78 1.88 -12.77
CA GLN A 244 -31.09 0.63 -12.42
C GLN A 244 -30.55 -0.08 -13.67
N GLU A 245 -31.34 -0.15 -14.74
CA GLU A 245 -30.97 -0.74 -16.04
C GLU A 245 -29.82 0.05 -16.68
N LYS A 246 -29.92 1.39 -16.73
CA LYS A 246 -28.82 2.24 -17.21
C LYS A 246 -27.54 2.03 -16.39
N LYS A 247 -27.65 1.99 -15.05
CA LYS A 247 -26.48 1.75 -14.20
C LYS A 247 -25.86 0.37 -14.44
N ALA A 248 -26.69 -0.67 -14.61
CA ALA A 248 -26.21 -2.02 -14.90
C ALA A 248 -25.44 -2.06 -16.22
N LEU A 249 -25.91 -1.36 -17.26
CA LEU A 249 -25.21 -1.21 -18.54
C LEU A 249 -23.88 -0.47 -18.38
N GLU A 250 -23.85 0.67 -17.66
CA GLU A 250 -22.62 1.41 -17.40
C GLU A 250 -21.60 0.58 -16.60
N ASP A 251 -22.04 -0.21 -15.62
CA ASP A 251 -21.14 -1.04 -14.79
C ASP A 251 -20.65 -2.29 -15.55
N LEU A 252 -21.44 -2.84 -16.48
CA LEU A 252 -20.98 -3.86 -17.44
C LEU A 252 -19.96 -3.31 -18.45
N GLU A 253 -20.16 -2.10 -18.96
CA GLU A 253 -19.20 -1.43 -19.85
C GLU A 253 -17.85 -1.20 -19.15
N LYS A 254 -17.88 -0.70 -17.90
CA LYS A 254 -16.68 -0.52 -17.05
C LYS A 254 -15.96 -1.85 -16.81
N ALA A 255 -16.70 -2.95 -16.57
CA ALA A 255 -16.11 -4.27 -16.40
C ALA A 255 -15.41 -4.75 -17.69
N ALA A 256 -16.06 -4.64 -18.85
CA ALA A 256 -15.49 -5.01 -20.14
C ALA A 256 -14.29 -4.13 -20.55
N ALA A 257 -14.28 -2.86 -20.16
CA ALA A 257 -13.13 -1.97 -20.34
C ALA A 257 -11.94 -2.36 -19.46
N ALA A 258 -12.19 -2.66 -18.19
CA ALA A 258 -11.17 -3.12 -17.23
C ALA A 258 -10.57 -4.48 -17.62
N GLU A 259 -11.38 -5.41 -18.13
CA GLU A 259 -10.88 -6.69 -18.64
C GLU A 259 -9.95 -6.49 -19.84
N LYS A 260 -10.34 -5.67 -20.82
CA LYS A 260 -9.50 -5.33 -21.98
C LYS A 260 -8.19 -4.64 -21.56
N GLU A 261 -8.19 -3.85 -20.49
CA GLU A 261 -6.96 -3.27 -19.94
C GLU A 261 -6.08 -4.33 -19.25
N ALA A 262 -6.66 -5.23 -18.46
CA ALA A 262 -5.95 -6.33 -17.84
C ALA A 262 -5.31 -7.26 -18.89
N GLN A 263 -6.03 -7.58 -19.98
CA GLN A 263 -5.51 -8.35 -21.12
C GLN A 263 -4.34 -7.62 -21.80
N ARG A 264 -4.46 -6.33 -22.13
CA ARG A 264 -3.34 -5.52 -22.68
C ARG A 264 -2.12 -5.51 -21.77
N ARG A 265 -2.33 -5.40 -20.45
CA ARG A 265 -1.25 -5.38 -19.45
C ARG A 265 -0.57 -6.74 -19.30
N ALA A 266 -1.34 -7.84 -19.36
CA ALA A 266 -0.79 -9.20 -19.33
C ALA A 266 0.07 -9.48 -20.58
N GLU A 267 -0.40 -9.09 -21.76
CA GLU A 267 0.36 -9.23 -23.00
C GLU A 267 1.63 -8.37 -23.01
N LEU A 268 1.57 -7.12 -22.53
CA LEU A 268 2.78 -6.28 -22.39
C LEU A 268 3.81 -6.87 -21.40
N LEU A 269 3.36 -7.51 -20.32
CA LEU A 269 4.25 -8.23 -19.40
C LEU A 269 4.90 -9.44 -20.09
N ARG A 270 4.12 -10.23 -20.84
CA ARG A 270 4.61 -11.37 -21.62
C ARG A 270 5.62 -10.94 -22.68
N GLN A 271 5.38 -9.85 -23.38
CA GLN A 271 6.33 -9.28 -24.35
C GLN A 271 7.63 -8.82 -23.68
N ARG A 272 7.56 -8.21 -22.49
CA ARG A 272 8.75 -7.82 -21.71
C ARG A 272 9.55 -9.05 -21.24
N GLU A 273 8.88 -10.12 -20.84
CA GLU A 273 9.51 -11.39 -20.45
C GLU A 273 10.18 -12.07 -21.65
N LEU A 274 9.47 -12.21 -22.77
CA LEU A 274 10.02 -12.75 -24.02
C LEU A 274 11.22 -11.93 -24.52
N ALA A 275 11.18 -10.59 -24.40
CA ALA A 275 12.31 -9.72 -24.73
C ALA A 275 13.53 -9.97 -23.82
N ARG A 276 13.33 -10.16 -22.50
CA ARG A 276 14.41 -10.52 -21.57
C ARG A 276 15.00 -11.89 -21.88
N LEU A 277 14.16 -12.90 -22.13
CA LEU A 277 14.60 -14.25 -22.50
C LEU A 277 15.35 -14.25 -23.83
N LYS A 278 14.86 -13.51 -24.84
CA LYS A 278 15.53 -13.35 -26.13
C LYS A 278 16.90 -12.67 -25.98
N ALA A 279 16.98 -11.53 -25.30
CA ALA A 279 18.24 -10.83 -25.07
C ALA A 279 19.25 -11.67 -24.27
N HIS A 280 18.77 -12.51 -23.34
CA HIS A 280 19.60 -13.48 -22.63
C HIS A 280 20.14 -14.56 -23.58
N ALA A 281 19.28 -15.15 -24.41
CA ALA A 281 19.66 -16.17 -25.38
C ALA A 281 20.64 -15.63 -26.43
N GLU A 282 20.43 -14.39 -26.92
CA GLU A 282 21.35 -13.72 -27.85
C GLU A 282 22.72 -13.45 -27.23
N ARG A 283 22.78 -13.08 -25.94
CA ARG A 283 24.05 -12.96 -25.20
C ARG A 283 24.78 -14.29 -25.08
N VAL A 284 24.08 -15.35 -24.65
CA VAL A 284 24.68 -16.69 -24.50
C VAL A 284 25.13 -17.25 -25.85
N ALA A 285 24.35 -17.05 -26.92
CA ALA A 285 24.72 -17.48 -28.27
C ALA A 285 25.97 -16.75 -28.79
N ARG A 286 26.11 -15.44 -28.49
CA ARG A 286 27.33 -14.67 -28.78
C ARG A 286 28.54 -15.18 -27.99
N GLU A 287 28.39 -15.36 -26.69
CA GLU A 287 29.45 -15.87 -25.80
C GLU A 287 29.93 -17.26 -26.25
N GLN A 288 29.01 -18.16 -26.61
CA GLN A 288 29.33 -19.47 -27.19
C GLN A 288 30.02 -19.37 -28.56
N ALA A 289 29.60 -18.44 -29.43
CA ALA A 289 30.25 -18.22 -30.73
C ALA A 289 31.67 -17.66 -30.59
N GLU A 290 31.86 -16.68 -29.70
CA GLU A 290 33.16 -16.07 -29.39
C GLU A 290 34.11 -17.10 -28.75
N ALA A 291 33.61 -17.91 -27.80
CA ALA A 291 34.37 -19.04 -27.23
C ALA A 291 34.72 -20.13 -28.27
N ALA A 292 33.80 -20.45 -29.18
CA ALA A 292 34.04 -21.43 -30.25
C ALA A 292 35.06 -20.95 -31.30
N LEU A 293 35.13 -19.64 -31.56
CA LEU A 293 36.18 -19.04 -32.39
C LEU A 293 37.54 -19.13 -31.68
N LEU A 294 37.64 -18.69 -30.42
CA LEU A 294 38.87 -18.78 -29.62
C LEU A 294 39.38 -20.22 -29.48
N ALA A 295 38.48 -21.20 -29.33
CA ALA A 295 38.83 -22.62 -29.32
C ALA A 295 39.42 -23.10 -30.66
N LYS A 296 38.87 -22.66 -31.79
CA LYS A 296 39.40 -22.96 -33.13
C LYS A 296 40.75 -22.31 -33.39
N GLU A 297 40.91 -21.03 -33.04
CA GLU A 297 42.19 -20.32 -33.17
C GLU A 297 43.29 -20.95 -32.31
N LYS A 298 42.95 -21.35 -31.07
CA LYS A 298 43.87 -22.07 -30.19
C LYS A 298 44.28 -23.41 -30.80
N ALA A 299 43.32 -24.23 -31.23
CA ALA A 299 43.59 -25.53 -31.86
C ALA A 299 44.42 -25.40 -33.14
N GLU A 300 44.18 -24.36 -33.96
CA GLU A 300 45.00 -24.12 -35.14
C GLU A 300 46.43 -23.69 -34.77
N ARG A 301 46.59 -22.83 -33.77
CA ARG A 301 47.91 -22.41 -33.26
C ARG A 301 48.69 -23.58 -32.67
N GLU A 302 48.04 -24.46 -31.93
CA GLU A 302 48.64 -25.68 -31.39
C GLU A 302 49.04 -26.65 -32.50
N ARG A 303 48.21 -26.83 -33.54
CA ARG A 303 48.56 -27.64 -34.72
C ARG A 303 49.75 -27.05 -35.49
N ARG A 304 49.75 -25.75 -35.78
CA ARG A 304 50.90 -25.05 -36.42
C ARG A 304 52.18 -25.21 -35.59
N ALA A 305 52.11 -25.05 -34.26
CA ALA A 305 53.27 -25.23 -33.38
C ALA A 305 53.78 -26.69 -33.33
N GLN A 306 52.91 -27.69 -33.46
CA GLN A 306 53.31 -29.09 -33.64
C GLN A 306 53.99 -29.31 -35.01
N GLU A 307 53.41 -28.79 -36.09
CA GLU A 307 54.00 -28.83 -37.44
C GLU A 307 55.39 -28.16 -37.50
N GLU A 308 55.56 -27.00 -36.86
CA GLU A 308 56.84 -26.29 -36.77
C GLU A 308 57.89 -27.07 -35.97
N ARG A 309 57.51 -27.65 -34.82
CA ARG A 309 58.39 -28.51 -34.02
C ARG A 309 58.81 -29.78 -34.78
N ALA A 310 57.91 -30.37 -35.57
CA ALA A 310 58.24 -31.48 -36.45
C ALA A 310 59.27 -31.08 -37.51
N GLN A 311 59.08 -29.94 -38.15
CA GLN A 311 60.04 -29.41 -39.12
C GLN A 311 61.39 -29.03 -38.49
N GLN A 312 61.42 -28.58 -37.23
CA GLN A 312 62.66 -28.35 -36.48
C GLN A 312 63.42 -29.65 -36.25
N LYS A 313 62.78 -30.67 -35.67
CA LYS A 313 63.40 -31.98 -35.41
C LYS A 313 63.84 -32.70 -36.69
N LEU A 314 63.11 -32.54 -37.79
CA LEU A 314 63.52 -33.08 -39.10
C LEU A 314 64.70 -32.32 -39.73
N ARG A 315 64.97 -31.07 -39.33
CA ARG A 315 66.23 -30.38 -39.69
C ARG A 315 67.39 -30.84 -38.81
N GLU A 316 67.15 -31.09 -37.52
CA GLU A 316 68.15 -31.62 -36.58
C GLU A 316 68.61 -33.04 -36.95
N LEU A 317 67.68 -33.92 -37.36
CA LEU A 317 67.98 -35.25 -37.89
C LEU A 317 68.66 -35.24 -39.27
N GLY A 318 68.68 -34.08 -39.96
CA GLY A 318 69.26 -33.93 -41.29
C GLY A 318 68.55 -34.72 -42.39
N VAL A 319 69.28 -35.00 -43.47
CA VAL A 319 68.82 -35.92 -44.52
C VAL A 319 68.79 -37.36 -44.01
N CYS A 320 67.97 -38.20 -44.62
CA CYS A 320 68.04 -39.65 -44.48
C CYS A 320 69.50 -40.15 -44.68
N PRO A 321 69.97 -41.23 -44.01
CA PRO A 321 71.31 -41.78 -44.22
C PRO A 321 71.71 -42.06 -45.68
N ALA A 322 70.75 -42.21 -46.59
CA ALA A 322 70.95 -42.34 -48.04
C ALA A 322 70.94 -40.99 -48.81
N GLY A 323 71.01 -39.83 -48.14
CA GLY A 323 71.11 -38.50 -48.73
C GLY A 323 69.80 -37.80 -49.12
N PHE A 324 68.65 -38.48 -49.01
CA PHE A 324 67.35 -37.95 -49.45
C PHE A 324 66.65 -37.08 -48.38
N ARG A 325 65.81 -36.15 -48.84
CA ARG A 325 64.96 -35.29 -47.99
C ARG A 325 63.74 -36.03 -47.46
N TRP A 326 63.21 -35.60 -46.31
CA TRP A 326 61.93 -36.08 -45.75
C TRP A 326 60.71 -35.39 -46.39
N GLN A 327 59.62 -36.13 -46.56
CA GLN A 327 58.31 -35.68 -47.06
C GLN A 327 57.22 -36.00 -46.02
N ASN A 328 56.21 -35.14 -45.86
CA ASN A 328 55.15 -35.32 -44.87
C ASN A 328 53.99 -36.18 -45.42
N MET A 329 53.69 -37.30 -44.76
CA MET A 329 52.55 -38.19 -45.07
C MET A 329 51.46 -38.13 -43.98
N GLY A 330 51.46 -37.09 -43.13
CA GLY A 330 50.48 -36.83 -42.08
C GLY A 330 50.77 -37.56 -40.76
N SER A 331 50.77 -38.90 -40.78
CA SER A 331 51.04 -39.73 -39.60
C SER A 331 52.50 -40.22 -39.49
N TYR A 332 53.29 -39.97 -40.53
CA TYR A 332 54.72 -40.25 -40.59
C TYR A 332 55.38 -39.38 -41.67
N TYR A 333 56.70 -39.37 -41.66
CA TYR A 333 57.55 -38.76 -42.68
C TYR A 333 58.24 -39.85 -43.50
N LEU A 334 58.20 -39.72 -44.82
CA LEU A 334 58.81 -40.66 -45.76
C LEU A 334 60.07 -40.03 -46.38
N CYS A 335 61.15 -40.79 -46.43
CA CYS A 335 62.36 -40.46 -47.18
C CYS A 335 62.04 -40.36 -48.68
N GLY A 336 62.57 -39.36 -49.38
CA GLY A 336 62.37 -39.18 -50.83
C GLY A 336 62.88 -40.32 -51.73
N GLY A 337 63.68 -41.26 -51.18
CA GLY A 337 64.04 -42.53 -51.82
C GLY A 337 63.13 -43.72 -51.46
N GLY A 338 62.00 -43.48 -50.78
CA GLY A 338 60.98 -44.47 -50.40
C GLY A 338 61.37 -45.48 -49.30
N SER A 339 62.67 -45.61 -48.99
CA SER A 339 63.24 -46.72 -48.20
C SER A 339 63.25 -46.54 -46.68
N HIS A 340 62.97 -45.34 -46.17
CA HIS A 340 63.07 -45.02 -44.73
C HIS A 340 61.87 -44.18 -44.28
N THR A 341 61.33 -44.48 -43.10
CA THR A 341 60.19 -43.77 -42.50
C THR A 341 60.49 -43.35 -41.06
N VAL A 342 60.06 -42.15 -40.69
CA VAL A 342 60.10 -41.64 -39.31
C VAL A 342 58.67 -41.31 -38.88
N THR A 343 58.15 -41.98 -37.86
CA THR A 343 56.79 -41.69 -37.35
C THR A 343 56.77 -40.38 -36.56
N THR A 344 55.62 -39.71 -36.50
CA THR A 344 55.47 -38.48 -35.69
C THR A 344 55.73 -38.78 -34.21
N ALA A 345 55.30 -39.94 -33.72
CA ALA A 345 55.58 -40.41 -32.35
C ALA A 345 57.08 -40.60 -32.07
N SER A 346 57.85 -41.13 -33.02
CA SER A 346 59.32 -41.25 -32.89
C SER A 346 60.06 -39.89 -32.91
N LEU A 347 59.40 -38.81 -33.31
CA LEU A 347 59.90 -37.45 -33.13
C LEU A 347 59.55 -36.87 -31.74
N GLY A 348 58.77 -37.56 -30.91
CA GLY A 348 58.32 -37.04 -29.61
C GLY A 348 57.41 -35.83 -29.77
N LEU A 349 56.25 -36.04 -30.38
CA LEU A 349 55.21 -35.07 -30.75
C LEU A 349 53.82 -35.69 -30.57
#